data_AF-A0A6H1JSZ3-F1
#
_entry.id   AF-A0A6H1JSZ3-F1
#
_cell.length_a   1.000
_cell.length_b   1.000
_cell.length_c   1.000
_cell.angle_alpha   90.00
_cell.angle_beta   90.00
_cell.angle_gamma   90.00
#
_symmetry.space_group_name_H-M   'P 1'
#
loop_
_entity.id
_entity.type
_entity.pdbx_description
1 polymer ?
#
loop_
_entity_poly.entity_id
_entity_poly.type
_entity_poly.pdbx_seq_one_letter_code
_entity_poly.pdbx_strand_id
1 'polypeptide(L)'
;MTDQHSPSPSVHDLATWEPVLRLLRNNGAEEQAGPSLRVAGRIGRGGWSLPLRRRLDTPGRAAQAEDMRDEAEAVERVRHALADAGVDDVSFTAEIAPTGKTTLRLLGPSPAVEPGIGTPHPGALLLVEGAIPHPWRCLPEPAPAAEPAPSADVALLERTLRERLPDAIGATEAEIATAEARLGVTLPEELKALYRVTRSRWQDWGEDHEAAERACRAVGCELFALDDLYIADAPSRHCRWEFAAHEAVVTPPDAAVQGLVGSPGWIAFGDNGGGDRLAVDLTPGPRGHVGQIIMLSHEETTGAELLADSLTDLVLDRPSGHRGGRRHDQPPAVAHVNIRSLKSVEAAAHPGLEVLSLGVWDDAPFSLAPVVGLPRLRTLTAYPGTLADPLEITKLTGLEFLELGPQEWRVLLDAGAVPRSLLAAAVTVHGDHDPLPIVALANELLALWDRPQIIQTVLEGDLGPLS
;
A
#
# COMPACT_ATOMS: atom_id res chain seq x y z
N MET A 1 -35.31 27.92 -28.78
CA MET A 1 -34.89 26.82 -27.90
C MET A 1 -33.54 27.22 -27.35
N THR A 2 -33.56 27.80 -26.17
CA THR A 2 -32.36 28.10 -25.39
C THR A 2 -31.90 26.79 -24.79
N ASP A 3 -30.80 26.23 -25.31
CA ASP A 3 -30.07 25.16 -24.63
C ASP A 3 -29.54 25.72 -23.31
N GLN A 4 -30.30 25.49 -22.24
CA GLN A 4 -29.77 25.56 -20.89
C GLN A 4 -28.82 24.37 -20.73
N HIS A 5 -27.55 24.57 -21.07
CA HIS A 5 -26.48 23.77 -20.48
C HIS A 5 -26.60 23.98 -18.97
N SER A 6 -27.22 23.02 -18.28
CA SER A 6 -27.08 22.92 -16.83
C SER A 6 -25.58 22.88 -16.56
N PRO A 7 -25.04 23.73 -15.67
CA PRO A 7 -23.61 23.68 -15.36
C PRO A 7 -23.27 22.26 -14.91
N SER A 8 -22.19 21.71 -15.43
CA SER A 8 -21.64 20.44 -14.98
C SER A 8 -21.51 20.50 -13.44
N PRO A 9 -21.93 19.44 -12.73
CA PRO A 9 -21.94 19.45 -11.28
C PRO A 9 -20.51 19.64 -10.75
N SER A 10 -20.26 20.75 -10.06
CA SER A 10 -18.99 21.00 -9.40
C SER A 10 -18.94 20.29 -8.05
N VAL A 11 -17.77 19.78 -7.66
CA VAL A 11 -17.56 19.25 -6.30
C VAL A 11 -17.71 20.36 -5.25
N HIS A 12 -17.56 21.62 -5.64
CA HIS A 12 -17.72 22.79 -4.77
C HIS A 12 -19.15 23.34 -4.72
N ASP A 13 -20.13 22.65 -5.31
CA ASP A 13 -21.55 23.02 -5.22
C ASP A 13 -22.29 22.12 -4.26
N LEU A 14 -23.03 22.69 -3.30
CA LEU A 14 -23.79 21.91 -2.32
C LEU A 14 -24.85 21.00 -2.98
N ALA A 15 -25.41 21.40 -4.12
CA ALA A 15 -26.39 20.61 -4.87
C ALA A 15 -25.82 19.27 -5.37
N THR A 16 -24.51 19.18 -5.57
CA THR A 16 -23.80 17.93 -5.90
C THR A 16 -23.84 16.95 -4.72
N TRP A 17 -23.82 17.48 -3.49
CA TRP A 17 -23.75 16.72 -2.23
C TRP A 17 -25.11 16.44 -1.60
N GLU A 18 -26.17 17.11 -2.05
CA GLU A 18 -27.53 17.01 -1.52
C GLU A 18 -28.03 15.56 -1.35
N PRO A 19 -27.83 14.62 -2.30
CA PRO A 19 -28.23 13.22 -2.10
C PRO A 19 -27.52 12.54 -0.93
N VAL A 20 -26.19 12.72 -0.83
CA VAL A 20 -25.36 12.17 0.26
C VAL A 20 -25.78 12.76 1.60
N LEU A 21 -25.95 14.08 1.67
CA LEU A 21 -26.32 14.77 2.91
C LEU A 21 -27.72 14.36 3.40
N ARG A 22 -28.68 14.17 2.49
CA ARG A 22 -30.02 13.65 2.84
C ARG A 22 -29.95 12.22 3.36
N LEU A 23 -29.16 11.36 2.71
CA LEU A 23 -28.97 9.97 3.14
C LEU A 23 -28.40 9.92 4.57
N LEU A 24 -27.34 10.68 4.84
CA LEU A 24 -26.73 10.78 6.17
C LEU A 24 -27.69 11.35 7.21
N ARG A 25 -28.46 12.38 6.84
CA ARG A 25 -29.47 12.97 7.72
C ARG A 25 -30.56 11.97 8.11
N ASN A 26 -31.09 11.23 7.14
CA ASN A 26 -32.15 10.25 7.39
C ASN A 26 -31.65 9.10 8.27
N ASN A 27 -30.39 8.67 8.08
CA ASN A 27 -29.76 7.66 8.92
C ASN A 27 -29.47 8.14 10.36
N GLY A 28 -29.10 9.41 10.54
CA GLY A 28 -28.82 10.00 11.86
C GLY A 28 -30.06 10.46 12.65
N ALA A 29 -31.20 10.66 11.98
CA ALA A 29 -32.43 11.16 12.59
C ALA A 29 -33.09 10.20 13.60
N GLU A 30 -32.79 8.90 13.54
CA GLU A 30 -33.36 7.90 14.47
C GLU A 30 -32.76 7.98 15.89
N GLU A 31 -31.65 8.69 16.10
CA GLU A 31 -30.86 8.55 17.34
C GLU A 31 -30.58 9.82 18.15
N GLN A 32 -30.84 11.03 17.63
CA GLN A 32 -30.27 12.23 18.26
C GLN A 32 -31.27 13.08 19.06
N ALA A 33 -31.01 13.18 20.36
CA ALA A 33 -31.58 14.20 21.26
C ALA A 33 -30.76 15.53 21.28
N GLY A 34 -29.84 15.71 20.31
CA GLY A 34 -28.92 16.86 20.21
C GLY A 34 -29.37 17.96 19.23
N PRO A 35 -28.74 19.15 19.25
CA PRO A 35 -29.16 20.32 18.47
C PRO A 35 -28.74 20.31 16.98
N SER A 36 -27.78 19.48 16.58
CA SER A 36 -27.34 19.30 15.18
C SER A 36 -26.72 17.91 14.98
N LEU A 37 -26.93 17.30 13.81
CA LEU A 37 -26.28 16.06 13.39
C LEU A 37 -24.90 16.40 12.82
N ARG A 38 -23.86 15.71 13.31
CA ARG A 38 -22.48 15.83 12.81
C ARG A 38 -22.04 14.50 12.22
N VAL A 39 -21.56 14.53 10.99
CA VAL A 39 -21.11 13.34 10.26
C VAL A 39 -19.82 13.66 9.50
N ALA A 40 -18.99 12.64 9.30
CA ALA A 40 -17.79 12.74 8.51
C ALA A 40 -17.66 11.53 7.60
N GLY A 41 -17.12 11.72 6.40
CA GLY A 41 -16.96 10.64 5.44
C GLY A 41 -15.91 10.95 4.37
N ARG A 42 -15.69 9.98 3.49
CA ARG A 42 -14.76 10.09 2.36
C ARG A 42 -15.40 9.50 1.12
N ILE A 43 -15.25 10.17 -0.02
CA ILE A 43 -15.71 9.68 -1.33
C ILE A 43 -14.54 9.79 -2.30
N GLY A 44 -14.21 8.69 -2.97
CA GLY A 44 -13.18 8.65 -4.00
C GLY A 44 -13.58 7.82 -5.20
N ARG A 45 -12.71 7.78 -6.21
CA ARG A 45 -12.95 7.04 -7.46
C ARG A 45 -13.09 5.53 -7.23
N GLY A 46 -12.30 4.97 -6.32
CA GLY A 46 -12.26 3.53 -6.02
C GLY A 46 -13.21 3.05 -4.90
N GLY A 47 -13.90 3.96 -4.21
CA GLY A 47 -14.79 3.61 -3.10
C GLY A 47 -15.16 4.79 -2.22
N TRP A 48 -15.99 4.55 -1.20
CA TRP A 48 -16.45 5.55 -0.24
C TRP A 48 -16.53 4.96 1.17
N SER A 49 -16.49 5.86 2.16
CA SER A 49 -16.76 5.58 3.58
C SER A 49 -17.76 6.61 4.07
N LEU A 50 -18.95 6.15 4.43
CA LEU A 50 -20.03 6.95 4.97
C LEU A 50 -20.47 6.36 6.31
N PRO A 51 -20.75 7.18 7.34
CA PRO A 51 -21.14 6.72 8.67
C PRO A 51 -22.62 6.28 8.67
N LEU A 52 -22.92 5.24 7.90
CA LEU A 52 -24.26 4.68 7.73
C LEU A 52 -24.42 3.45 8.62
N ARG A 53 -25.59 3.31 9.27
CA ARG A 53 -25.92 2.08 9.98
C ARG A 53 -26.41 1.07 8.96
N ARG A 54 -25.51 0.18 8.54
CA ARG A 54 -25.93 -0.98 7.77
C ARG A 54 -26.83 -1.84 8.65
N ARG A 55 -28.08 -2.06 8.24
CA ARG A 55 -28.88 -3.17 8.75
C ARG A 55 -28.21 -4.45 8.26
N LEU A 56 -27.26 -4.96 9.03
CA LEU A 56 -26.76 -6.31 8.85
C LEU A 56 -27.90 -7.25 9.23
N ASP A 57 -28.79 -7.54 8.28
CA ASP A 57 -29.99 -8.32 8.55
C ASP A 57 -29.68 -9.78 8.97
N THR A 58 -28.42 -10.22 8.96
CA THR A 58 -27.99 -11.46 9.62
C THR A 58 -26.48 -11.46 9.89
N PRO A 59 -26.00 -11.85 11.10
CA PRO A 59 -24.57 -12.06 11.33
C PRO A 59 -24.00 -13.11 10.35
N GLY A 60 -22.92 -12.78 9.64
CA GLY A 60 -22.23 -13.69 8.73
C GLY A 60 -22.62 -13.62 7.25
N ARG A 61 -23.56 -12.74 6.84
CA ARG A 61 -23.82 -12.43 5.43
C ARG A 61 -22.93 -11.27 4.96
N ALA A 62 -22.20 -11.45 3.86
CA ALA A 62 -21.50 -10.34 3.20
C ALA A 62 -22.52 -9.35 2.59
N ALA A 63 -22.27 -8.05 2.71
CA ALA A 63 -23.12 -7.02 2.12
C ALA A 63 -23.22 -7.22 0.60
N GLN A 64 -24.44 -7.27 0.06
CA GLN A 64 -24.66 -7.45 -1.37
C GLN A 64 -24.79 -6.10 -2.07
N ALA A 65 -24.56 -6.08 -3.40
CA ALA A 65 -24.72 -4.88 -4.21
C ALA A 65 -26.13 -4.27 -4.10
N GLU A 66 -27.14 -5.09 -3.80
CA GLU A 66 -28.51 -4.62 -3.58
C GLU A 66 -28.68 -3.82 -2.29
N ASP A 67 -27.89 -4.14 -1.26
CA ASP A 67 -27.92 -3.49 0.06
C ASP A 67 -27.26 -2.09 0.02
N MET A 68 -26.55 -1.75 -1.07
CA MET A 68 -25.79 -0.51 -1.26
C MET A 68 -26.30 0.37 -2.41
N ARG A 69 -27.45 0.05 -3.03
CA ARG A 69 -27.95 0.82 -4.20
C ARG A 69 -28.18 2.29 -3.88
N ASP A 70 -28.88 2.57 -2.79
CA ASP A 70 -29.18 3.94 -2.36
C ASP A 70 -27.89 4.72 -2.01
N GLU A 71 -26.90 4.04 -1.42
CA GLU A 71 -25.58 4.61 -1.16
C GLU A 71 -24.86 4.94 -2.48
N ALA A 72 -24.80 3.98 -3.39
CA ALA A 72 -24.14 4.10 -4.68
C ALA A 72 -24.76 5.25 -5.49
N GLU A 73 -26.09 5.29 -5.61
CA GLU A 73 -26.81 6.36 -6.30
C GLU A 73 -26.54 7.75 -5.68
N ALA A 74 -26.48 7.83 -4.34
CA ALA A 74 -26.18 9.08 -3.66
C ALA A 74 -24.75 9.58 -3.92
N VAL A 75 -23.76 8.68 -3.93
CA VAL A 75 -22.35 9.06 -4.14
C VAL A 75 -21.98 9.25 -5.61
N GLU A 76 -22.72 8.64 -6.55
CA GLU A 76 -22.39 8.68 -7.98
C GLU A 76 -22.24 10.13 -8.49
N ARG A 77 -23.12 11.03 -8.07
CA ARG A 77 -23.06 12.44 -8.47
C ARG A 77 -21.75 13.10 -8.02
N VAL A 78 -21.29 12.80 -6.81
CA VAL A 78 -20.02 13.31 -6.28
C VAL A 78 -18.84 12.66 -7.00
N ARG A 79 -18.89 11.34 -7.28
CA ARG A 79 -17.84 10.63 -8.02
C ARG A 79 -17.63 11.19 -9.43
N HIS A 80 -18.70 11.51 -10.15
CA HIS A 80 -18.62 12.16 -11.46
C HIS A 80 -17.99 13.55 -11.35
N ALA A 81 -18.42 14.36 -10.37
CA ALA A 81 -17.84 15.68 -10.15
C ALA A 81 -16.34 15.63 -9.79
N LEU A 82 -15.91 14.63 -8.99
CA LEU A 82 -14.50 14.37 -8.70
C LEU A 82 -13.73 13.93 -9.96
N ALA A 83 -14.32 13.08 -10.78
CA ALA A 83 -13.73 12.64 -12.04
C ALA A 83 -13.47 13.84 -12.98
N ASP A 84 -14.49 14.67 -13.17
CA ASP A 84 -14.44 15.89 -14.00
C ASP A 84 -13.42 16.91 -13.47
N ALA A 85 -13.28 17.02 -12.14
CA ALA A 85 -12.32 17.90 -11.50
C ALA A 85 -10.88 17.35 -11.46
N GLY A 86 -10.66 16.09 -11.88
CA GLY A 86 -9.35 15.45 -11.78
C GLY A 86 -8.92 15.17 -10.33
N VAL A 87 -9.87 15.06 -9.40
CA VAL A 87 -9.62 14.77 -7.98
C VAL A 87 -9.87 13.29 -7.71
N ASP A 88 -8.94 12.61 -7.04
CA ASP A 88 -9.05 11.18 -6.78
C ASP A 88 -9.97 10.85 -5.62
N ASP A 89 -9.91 11.66 -4.55
CA ASP A 89 -10.83 11.57 -3.41
C ASP A 89 -10.96 12.88 -2.65
N VAL A 90 -12.02 12.96 -1.85
CA VAL A 90 -12.31 14.07 -0.95
C VAL A 90 -12.83 13.53 0.38
N SER A 91 -12.29 14.04 1.48
CA SER A 91 -12.85 13.84 2.81
C SER A 91 -13.74 15.03 3.17
N PHE A 92 -14.79 14.80 3.96
CA PHE A 92 -15.72 15.86 4.31
C PHE A 92 -16.27 15.69 5.73
N THR A 93 -16.72 16.80 6.29
CA THR A 93 -17.54 16.84 7.50
C THR A 93 -18.80 17.64 7.22
N ALA A 94 -19.96 17.20 7.69
CA ALA A 94 -21.20 17.96 7.59
C ALA A 94 -21.84 18.14 8.96
N GLU A 95 -22.32 19.36 9.20
CA GLU A 95 -23.19 19.70 10.32
C GLU A 95 -24.57 20.06 9.78
N ILE A 96 -25.59 19.35 10.22
CA ILE A 96 -26.97 19.47 9.73
C ILE A 96 -27.88 19.79 10.91
N ALA A 97 -28.43 21.01 10.92
CA ALA A 97 -29.39 21.43 11.93
C ALA A 97 -30.78 20.80 11.67
N PRO A 98 -31.63 20.60 12.70
CA PRO A 98 -33.00 20.13 12.55
C PRO A 98 -33.86 20.98 11.61
N THR A 99 -33.54 22.26 11.48
CA THR A 99 -34.22 23.20 10.57
C THR A 99 -33.92 22.93 9.09
N GLY A 100 -32.91 22.12 8.77
CA GLY A 100 -32.42 21.88 7.41
C GLY A 100 -31.14 22.64 7.08
N LYS A 101 -30.78 23.67 7.86
CA LYS A 101 -29.55 24.43 7.67
C LYS A 101 -28.34 23.50 7.76
N THR A 102 -27.55 23.47 6.71
CA THR A 102 -26.43 22.54 6.53
C THR A 102 -25.15 23.29 6.24
N THR A 103 -24.08 22.90 6.94
CA THR A 103 -22.71 23.34 6.68
C THR A 103 -21.88 22.12 6.32
N LEU A 104 -21.47 22.04 5.07
CA LEU A 104 -20.56 21.02 4.55
C LEU A 104 -19.15 21.60 4.46
N ARG A 105 -18.16 20.89 4.99
CA ARG A 105 -16.75 21.25 4.89
C ARG A 105 -16.05 20.16 4.10
N LEU A 106 -15.46 20.56 2.98
CA LEU A 106 -14.63 19.70 2.16
C LEU A 106 -13.18 19.88 2.58
N LEU A 107 -12.50 18.76 2.81
CA LEU A 107 -11.08 18.69 3.13
C LEU A 107 -10.38 18.35 1.81
N GLY A 108 -9.78 19.37 1.20
CA GLY A 108 -9.16 19.28 -0.12
C GLY A 108 -7.91 18.40 -0.11
N PRO A 109 -7.56 17.79 -1.25
CA PRO A 109 -6.32 17.03 -1.38
C PRO A 109 -5.11 17.94 -1.15
N SER A 110 -4.06 17.39 -0.56
CA SER A 110 -2.74 18.04 -0.51
C SER A 110 -1.70 17.07 -1.08
N PRO A 111 -0.76 17.53 -1.94
CA PRO A 111 0.32 16.70 -2.43
C PRO A 111 1.30 16.26 -1.32
N ALA A 112 1.18 16.84 -0.12
CA ALA A 112 1.97 16.46 1.06
C ALA A 112 1.20 15.51 1.99
N VAL A 113 0.05 14.96 1.59
CA VAL A 113 -0.79 14.14 2.44
C VAL A 113 -1.30 12.94 1.67
N GLU A 114 -0.99 11.73 2.15
CA GLU A 114 -1.63 10.52 1.69
C GLU A 114 -3.08 10.47 2.20
N PRO A 115 -4.05 10.01 1.39
CA PRO A 115 -5.44 9.95 1.82
C PRO A 115 -5.64 8.84 2.85
N GLY A 116 -6.48 9.03 3.88
CA GLY A 116 -6.73 7.97 4.88
C GLY A 116 -7.46 6.74 4.30
N ILE A 117 -7.24 5.56 4.89
CA ILE A 117 -7.87 4.31 4.45
C ILE A 117 -9.21 4.10 5.14
N GLY A 118 -10.29 4.12 4.36
CA GLY A 118 -11.64 3.88 4.88
C GLY A 118 -12.12 4.90 5.91
N THR A 119 -11.38 6.01 6.09
CA THR A 119 -11.59 7.00 7.14
C THR A 119 -11.59 8.41 6.55
N PRO A 120 -12.33 9.38 7.15
CA PRO A 120 -12.27 10.79 6.78
C PRO A 120 -11.01 11.51 7.30
N HIS A 121 -10.16 10.83 8.08
CA HIS A 121 -8.91 11.40 8.60
C HIS A 121 -7.80 11.40 7.53
N PRO A 122 -6.86 12.37 7.57
CA PRO A 122 -5.67 12.31 6.73
C PRO A 122 -4.82 11.07 7.06
N GLY A 123 -4.17 10.49 6.06
CA GLY A 123 -3.16 9.45 6.24
C GLY A 123 -1.81 10.06 6.60
N ALA A 124 -0.73 9.46 6.09
CA ALA A 124 0.61 9.96 6.32
C ALA A 124 0.84 11.35 5.69
N LEU A 125 1.49 12.23 6.46
CA LEU A 125 1.96 13.55 6.08
C LEU A 125 3.40 13.43 5.56
N LEU A 126 3.62 13.78 4.30
CA LEU A 126 4.94 13.83 3.68
C LEU A 126 5.63 15.15 4.03
N LEU A 127 6.47 15.10 5.07
CA LEU A 127 7.21 16.26 5.58
C LEU A 127 8.37 16.64 4.65
N VAL A 128 8.93 15.66 3.93
CA VAL A 128 9.96 15.86 2.90
C VAL A 128 9.42 15.38 1.55
N GLU A 129 9.54 16.23 0.53
CA GLU A 129 9.06 15.92 -0.82
C GLU A 129 9.81 14.76 -1.46
N GLY A 130 9.07 13.83 -2.05
CA GLY A 130 9.64 12.64 -2.71
C GLY A 130 10.34 11.68 -1.75
N ALA A 131 10.19 11.87 -0.44
CA ALA A 131 10.73 10.93 0.52
C ALA A 131 10.04 9.57 0.38
N ILE A 132 10.83 8.52 0.50
CA ILE A 132 10.38 7.12 0.53
C ILE A 132 10.93 6.42 1.79
N PRO A 133 10.18 5.46 2.37
CA PRO A 133 10.59 4.72 3.57
C PRO A 133 11.91 3.97 3.36
N HIS A 134 12.66 3.74 4.43
CA HIS A 134 13.96 3.04 4.35
C HIS A 134 13.91 1.71 3.57
N PRO A 135 12.94 0.80 3.77
CA PRO A 135 12.91 -0.47 3.02
C PRO A 135 12.83 -0.29 1.50
N TRP A 136 12.18 0.77 1.01
CA TRP A 136 12.06 1.11 -0.42
C TRP A 136 13.33 1.76 -1.00
N ARG A 137 14.28 2.13 -0.14
CA ARG A 137 15.59 2.68 -0.53
C ARG A 137 16.69 1.63 -0.56
N CYS A 138 16.44 0.45 0.00
CA CYS A 138 17.43 -0.62 0.06
C CYS A 138 17.68 -1.20 -1.33
N LEU A 139 18.93 -1.11 -1.77
CA LEU A 139 19.41 -1.73 -3.00
C LEU A 139 19.94 -3.13 -2.70
N PRO A 140 19.94 -4.04 -3.70
CA PRO A 140 20.55 -5.35 -3.54
C PRO A 140 22.03 -5.24 -3.21
N GLU A 141 22.48 -6.06 -2.27
CA GLU A 141 23.90 -6.26 -2.04
C GLU A 141 24.50 -7.06 -3.21
N PRO A 142 25.64 -6.64 -3.78
CA PRO A 142 26.26 -7.39 -4.87
C PRO A 142 26.65 -8.81 -4.42
N ALA A 143 26.26 -9.82 -5.20
CA ALA A 143 26.66 -11.21 -5.02
C ALA A 143 27.64 -11.64 -6.14
N PRO A 144 28.90 -11.19 -6.13
CA PRO A 144 29.84 -11.38 -7.25
C PRO A 144 30.23 -12.85 -7.48
N ALA A 145 30.00 -13.72 -6.50
CA ALA A 145 30.24 -15.15 -6.58
C ALA A 145 29.00 -15.95 -7.02
N ALA A 146 27.86 -15.28 -7.25
CA ALA A 146 26.66 -15.96 -7.69
C ALA A 146 26.80 -16.34 -9.17
N GLU A 147 26.59 -17.62 -9.44
CA GLU A 147 26.60 -18.20 -10.79
C GLU A 147 25.21 -18.80 -11.08
N PRO A 148 24.84 -18.98 -12.36
CA PRO A 148 23.66 -19.76 -12.72
C PRO A 148 23.69 -21.15 -12.09
N ALA A 149 22.51 -21.66 -11.75
CA ALA A 149 22.40 -23.00 -11.17
C ALA A 149 22.92 -24.06 -12.17
N PRO A 150 23.52 -25.17 -11.68
CA PRO A 150 23.90 -26.29 -12.55
C PRO A 150 22.74 -26.91 -13.33
N SER A 151 21.49 -26.65 -12.92
CA SER A 151 20.29 -27.09 -13.60
C SER A 151 19.85 -26.21 -14.77
N ALA A 152 20.41 -25.01 -14.91
CA ALA A 152 20.12 -24.11 -16.02
C ALA A 152 20.63 -24.72 -17.34
N ASP A 153 19.71 -25.19 -18.19
CA ASP A 153 20.01 -25.84 -19.47
C ASP A 153 19.07 -25.31 -20.57
N VAL A 154 19.57 -24.30 -21.26
CA VAL A 154 18.88 -23.60 -22.36
C VAL A 154 18.36 -24.58 -23.43
N ALA A 155 19.15 -25.61 -23.78
CA ALA A 155 18.79 -26.55 -24.83
C ALA A 155 17.69 -27.52 -24.37
N LEU A 156 17.76 -27.98 -23.12
CA LEU A 156 16.73 -28.81 -22.50
C LEU A 156 15.41 -28.03 -22.36
N LEU A 157 15.47 -26.79 -21.90
CA LEU A 157 14.33 -25.90 -21.78
C LEU A 157 13.62 -25.71 -23.13
N GLU A 158 14.36 -25.29 -24.17
CA GLU A 158 13.83 -25.01 -25.50
C GLU A 158 13.19 -26.26 -26.12
N ARG A 159 13.85 -27.43 -26.00
CA ARG A 159 13.29 -28.71 -26.47
C ARG A 159 11.99 -29.06 -25.75
N THR A 160 11.97 -28.96 -24.42
CA THR A 160 10.82 -29.31 -23.60
C THR A 160 9.61 -28.42 -23.92
N LEU A 161 9.84 -27.10 -24.07
CA LEU A 161 8.78 -26.17 -24.41
C LEU A 161 8.23 -26.41 -25.82
N ARG A 162 9.09 -26.68 -26.82
CA ARG A 162 8.62 -27.03 -28.18
C ARG A 162 7.80 -28.31 -28.22
N GLU A 163 8.15 -29.31 -27.40
CA GLU A 163 7.36 -30.54 -27.28
C GLU A 163 5.98 -30.29 -26.67
N ARG A 164 5.90 -29.39 -25.67
CA ARG A 164 4.63 -29.04 -25.00
C ARG A 164 3.78 -28.03 -25.77
N LEU A 165 4.41 -27.19 -26.59
CA LEU A 165 3.81 -26.09 -27.34
C LEU A 165 4.21 -26.16 -28.83
N PRO A 166 3.83 -27.22 -29.56
CA PRO A 166 4.29 -27.45 -30.94
C PRO A 166 3.83 -26.37 -31.94
N ASP A 167 2.69 -25.73 -31.66
CA ASP A 167 2.07 -24.73 -32.56
C ASP A 167 2.30 -23.28 -32.08
N ALA A 168 3.11 -23.07 -31.03
CA ALA A 168 3.37 -21.74 -30.50
C ALA A 168 4.25 -20.91 -31.46
N ILE A 169 3.98 -19.61 -31.49
CA ILE A 169 4.74 -18.63 -32.27
C ILE A 169 5.79 -18.02 -31.37
N GLY A 170 7.06 -18.22 -31.71
CA GLY A 170 8.19 -17.59 -31.03
C GLY A 170 8.35 -16.11 -31.37
N ALA A 171 8.96 -15.37 -30.45
CA ALA A 171 9.44 -14.02 -30.68
C ALA A 171 10.69 -14.03 -31.57
N THR A 172 10.82 -12.98 -32.37
CA THR A 172 12.02 -12.69 -33.17
C THR A 172 13.12 -12.08 -32.30
N GLU A 173 14.39 -12.21 -32.71
CA GLU A 173 15.50 -11.54 -32.00
C GLU A 173 15.35 -10.01 -31.96
N ALA A 174 14.67 -9.41 -32.95
CA ALA A 174 14.39 -7.98 -32.95
C ALA A 174 13.36 -7.57 -31.87
N GLU A 175 12.34 -8.40 -31.63
CA GLU A 175 11.37 -8.17 -30.56
C GLU A 175 12.05 -8.33 -29.19
N ILE A 176 12.90 -9.35 -29.02
CA ILE A 176 13.68 -9.56 -27.79
C ILE A 176 14.61 -8.36 -27.53
N ALA A 177 15.38 -7.93 -28.53
CA ALA A 177 16.26 -6.77 -28.40
C ALA A 177 15.51 -5.46 -28.08
N THR A 178 14.28 -5.32 -28.59
CA THR A 178 13.41 -4.18 -28.27
C THR A 178 13.00 -4.22 -26.79
N ALA A 179 12.64 -5.39 -26.26
CA ALA A 179 12.32 -5.55 -24.84
C ALA A 179 13.54 -5.27 -23.95
N GLU A 180 14.72 -5.78 -24.30
CA GLU A 180 15.98 -5.51 -23.58
C GLU A 180 16.30 -4.00 -23.54
N ALA A 181 16.19 -3.32 -24.69
CA ALA A 181 16.43 -1.89 -24.78
C ALA A 181 15.45 -1.08 -23.92
N ARG A 182 14.18 -1.52 -23.84
CA ARG A 182 13.16 -0.88 -23.01
C ARG A 182 13.40 -1.09 -21.51
N LEU A 183 13.73 -2.32 -21.12
CA LEU A 183 13.98 -2.68 -19.72
C LEU A 183 15.32 -2.14 -19.22
N GLY A 184 16.25 -1.84 -20.12
CA GLY A 184 17.61 -1.41 -19.77
C GLY A 184 18.50 -2.54 -19.26
N VAL A 185 18.07 -3.80 -19.42
CA VAL A 185 18.79 -5.02 -19.01
C VAL A 185 18.78 -6.04 -20.13
N THR A 186 19.84 -6.84 -20.22
CA THR A 186 19.89 -8.01 -21.10
C THR A 186 19.08 -9.15 -20.46
N LEU A 187 18.19 -9.78 -21.23
CA LEU A 187 17.45 -10.92 -20.74
C LEU A 187 18.41 -12.11 -20.54
N PRO A 188 18.21 -12.97 -19.55
CA PRO A 188 18.97 -14.22 -19.43
C PRO A 188 18.71 -15.16 -20.59
N GLU A 189 19.70 -15.99 -20.95
CA GLU A 189 19.58 -16.89 -22.11
C GLU A 189 18.41 -17.89 -22.00
N GLU A 190 18.12 -18.38 -20.79
CA GLU A 190 16.94 -19.23 -20.58
C GLU A 190 15.64 -18.48 -20.88
N LEU A 191 15.52 -17.22 -20.46
CA LEU A 191 14.33 -16.40 -20.74
C LEU A 191 14.19 -16.10 -22.24
N LYS A 192 15.30 -15.82 -22.94
CA LYS A 192 15.28 -15.69 -24.41
C LYS A 192 14.85 -16.98 -25.09
N ALA A 193 15.35 -18.13 -24.64
CA ALA A 193 14.98 -19.43 -25.20
C ALA A 193 13.49 -19.75 -25.02
N LEU A 194 12.92 -19.39 -23.86
CA LEU A 194 11.47 -19.46 -23.66
C LEU A 194 10.73 -18.58 -24.68
N TYR A 195 11.13 -17.31 -24.85
CA TYR A 195 10.46 -16.39 -25.77
C TYR A 195 10.65 -16.77 -27.25
N ARG A 196 11.76 -17.42 -27.62
CA ARG A 196 11.96 -18.00 -28.96
C ARG A 196 10.99 -19.15 -29.27
N VAL A 197 10.37 -19.75 -28.26
CA VAL A 197 9.34 -20.78 -28.44
C VAL A 197 7.94 -20.17 -28.43
N THR A 198 7.66 -19.24 -27.51
CA THR A 198 6.35 -18.59 -27.40
C THR A 198 6.47 -17.12 -27.04
N ARG A 199 5.81 -16.25 -27.81
CA ARG A 199 5.74 -14.80 -27.54
C ARG A 199 4.57 -14.37 -26.64
N SER A 200 3.73 -15.34 -26.23
CA SER A 200 2.61 -15.15 -25.29
C SER A 200 1.68 -13.97 -25.59
N ARG A 201 1.38 -13.72 -26.87
CA ARG A 201 0.45 -12.66 -27.26
C ARG A 201 -0.97 -13.18 -27.27
N TRP A 202 -1.89 -12.50 -26.59
CA TRP A 202 -3.31 -12.84 -26.60
C TRP A 202 -3.88 -12.94 -28.03
N GLN A 203 -3.40 -12.11 -28.96
CA GLN A 203 -3.82 -12.14 -30.36
C GLN A 203 -3.48 -13.45 -31.08
N ASP A 204 -2.50 -14.22 -30.59
CA ASP A 204 -2.12 -15.51 -31.17
C ASP A 204 -3.11 -16.62 -30.77
N TRP A 205 -3.88 -16.41 -29.69
CA TRP A 205 -4.79 -17.41 -29.12
C TRP A 205 -6.26 -17.12 -29.46
N GLY A 206 -6.60 -15.87 -29.78
CA GLY A 206 -7.97 -15.48 -30.13
C GLY A 206 -8.94 -15.70 -28.97
N GLU A 207 -10.02 -16.47 -29.19
CA GLU A 207 -10.97 -16.87 -28.13
C GLU A 207 -10.66 -18.27 -27.54
N ASP A 208 -9.53 -18.89 -27.90
CA ASP A 208 -9.13 -20.23 -27.44
C ASP A 208 -8.50 -20.18 -26.03
N HIS A 209 -9.36 -20.12 -25.03
CA HIS A 209 -8.97 -20.13 -23.61
C HIS A 209 -8.26 -21.43 -23.20
N GLU A 210 -8.51 -22.54 -23.89
CA GLU A 210 -7.83 -23.82 -23.64
C GLU A 210 -6.36 -23.79 -24.10
N ALA A 211 -6.07 -23.07 -25.18
CA ALA A 211 -4.69 -22.80 -25.60
C ALA A 211 -3.91 -21.99 -24.56
N ALA A 212 -4.57 -21.00 -23.96
CA ALA A 212 -4.01 -20.20 -22.88
C ALA A 212 -3.64 -21.06 -21.66
N GLU A 213 -4.56 -21.93 -21.25
CA GLU A 213 -4.35 -22.81 -20.11
C GLU A 213 -3.25 -23.86 -20.39
N ARG A 214 -3.15 -24.38 -21.63
CA ARG A 214 -2.03 -25.24 -22.05
C ARG A 214 -0.68 -24.51 -21.99
N ALA A 215 -0.62 -23.27 -22.45
CA ALA A 215 0.59 -22.45 -22.37
C ALA A 215 1.00 -22.20 -20.92
N CYS A 216 0.04 -21.85 -20.05
CA CYS A 216 0.26 -21.66 -18.63
C CYS A 216 0.84 -22.92 -17.98
N ARG A 217 0.21 -24.10 -18.19
CA ARG A 217 0.72 -25.38 -17.68
C ARG A 217 2.08 -25.78 -18.26
N ALA A 218 2.35 -25.44 -19.52
CA ALA A 218 3.61 -25.80 -20.17
C ALA A 218 4.81 -25.05 -19.58
N VAL A 219 4.61 -23.77 -19.25
CA VAL A 219 5.64 -22.90 -18.67
C VAL A 219 5.69 -23.02 -17.14
N GLY A 220 4.55 -23.26 -16.50
CA GLY A 220 4.39 -23.24 -15.04
C GLY A 220 3.86 -21.92 -14.50
N CYS A 221 3.47 -20.97 -15.37
CA CYS A 221 2.88 -19.68 -15.01
C CYS A 221 2.14 -19.04 -16.18
N GLU A 222 1.31 -18.04 -15.91
CA GLU A 222 0.73 -17.17 -16.93
C GLU A 222 1.81 -16.22 -17.45
N LEU A 223 2.35 -16.55 -18.62
CA LEU A 223 3.49 -15.85 -19.21
C LEU A 223 3.08 -14.50 -19.81
N PHE A 224 3.80 -13.43 -19.45
CA PHE A 224 3.64 -12.11 -20.04
C PHE A 224 4.17 -12.07 -21.48
N ALA A 225 3.54 -11.24 -22.32
CA ALA A 225 4.16 -10.85 -23.59
C ALA A 225 5.43 -10.04 -23.31
N LEU A 226 6.35 -9.99 -24.29
CA LEU A 226 7.58 -9.18 -24.17
C LEU A 226 7.30 -7.71 -23.84
N ASP A 227 6.16 -7.19 -24.32
CA ASP A 227 5.73 -5.81 -24.06
C ASP A 227 5.17 -5.60 -22.64
N ASP A 228 4.92 -6.66 -21.87
CA ASP A 228 4.40 -6.57 -20.50
C ASP A 228 5.47 -6.90 -19.44
N LEU A 229 6.67 -7.32 -19.87
CA LEU A 229 7.83 -7.45 -18.98
C LEU A 229 8.15 -6.12 -18.29
N TYR A 230 8.48 -6.17 -17.01
CA TYR A 230 8.94 -5.01 -16.25
C TYR A 230 9.98 -5.39 -15.19
N ILE A 231 10.73 -4.40 -14.72
CA ILE A 231 11.65 -4.56 -13.60
C ILE A 231 10.86 -4.44 -12.30
N ALA A 232 10.86 -5.50 -11.50
CA ALA A 232 10.22 -5.55 -10.19
C ALA A 232 11.08 -4.88 -9.11
N ASP A 233 11.33 -3.58 -9.27
CA ASP A 233 12.04 -2.74 -8.32
C ASP A 233 11.11 -2.16 -7.25
N ALA A 234 11.68 -1.40 -6.30
CA ALA A 234 10.89 -0.81 -5.22
C ALA A 234 9.73 0.09 -5.72
N PRO A 235 9.92 0.96 -6.73
CA PRO A 235 8.81 1.70 -7.37
C PRO A 235 7.66 0.83 -7.90
N SER A 236 7.94 -0.37 -8.42
CA SER A 236 6.87 -1.25 -8.94
C SER A 236 5.99 -1.84 -7.84
N ARG A 237 6.42 -1.80 -6.58
CA ARG A 237 5.67 -2.27 -5.40
C ARG A 237 5.32 -1.10 -4.49
N HIS A 238 4.52 -0.17 -5.02
CA HIS A 238 4.05 0.98 -4.27
C HIS A 238 3.36 0.55 -2.97
N CYS A 239 3.78 1.13 -1.85
CA CYS A 239 3.14 0.98 -0.57
C CYS A 239 3.09 2.34 0.13
N ARG A 240 1.98 2.60 0.82
CA ARG A 240 1.74 3.86 1.54
C ARG A 240 2.70 3.97 2.72
N TRP A 241 3.06 5.20 3.08
CA TRP A 241 3.98 5.44 4.21
C TRP A 241 3.51 4.80 5.52
N GLU A 242 2.20 4.84 5.78
CA GLU A 242 1.57 4.26 6.99
C GLU A 242 1.72 2.72 7.11
N PHE A 243 2.11 2.03 6.03
CA PHE A 243 2.42 0.60 6.07
C PHE A 243 3.90 0.35 5.83
N ALA A 244 4.46 0.99 4.82
CA ALA A 244 5.84 0.82 4.40
C ALA A 244 6.85 1.22 5.49
N ALA A 245 6.52 2.18 6.35
CA ALA A 245 7.37 2.55 7.48
C ALA A 245 7.46 1.46 8.55
N HIS A 246 6.51 0.52 8.58
CA HIS A 246 6.45 -0.58 9.54
C HIS A 246 7.16 -1.85 9.07
N GLU A 247 7.52 -1.92 7.80
CA GLU A 247 8.27 -3.02 7.21
C GLU A 247 9.75 -2.95 7.57
N ALA A 248 10.45 -4.07 7.59
CA ALA A 248 11.91 -4.12 7.65
C ALA A 248 12.44 -5.18 6.70
N VAL A 249 13.50 -4.83 5.97
CA VAL A 249 14.13 -5.73 4.98
C VAL A 249 15.36 -6.37 5.61
N VAL A 250 15.42 -7.70 5.58
CA VAL A 250 16.52 -8.47 6.17
C VAL A 250 16.92 -9.55 5.19
N THR A 251 18.22 -9.61 4.86
CA THR A 251 18.81 -10.71 4.08
C THR A 251 19.66 -11.57 5.01
N PRO A 252 19.17 -12.75 5.43
CA PRO A 252 19.97 -13.69 6.20
C PRO A 252 21.21 -14.17 5.42
N PRO A 253 22.30 -14.54 6.12
CA PRO A 253 23.52 -15.06 5.46
C PRO A 253 23.32 -16.35 4.65
N ASP A 254 22.25 -17.10 4.94
CA ASP A 254 21.89 -18.34 4.25
C ASP A 254 20.79 -18.18 3.20
N ALA A 255 20.35 -16.94 2.94
CA ALA A 255 19.23 -16.67 2.04
C ALA A 255 19.60 -16.90 0.56
N ALA A 256 18.73 -17.60 -0.16
CA ALA A 256 18.81 -17.71 -1.61
C ALA A 256 18.31 -16.44 -2.32
N VAL A 257 17.35 -15.73 -1.72
CA VAL A 257 16.77 -14.49 -2.24
C VAL A 257 17.04 -13.37 -1.24
N GLN A 258 17.39 -12.17 -1.71
CA GLN A 258 17.52 -11.02 -0.82
C GLN A 258 16.16 -10.56 -0.33
N GLY A 259 16.03 -10.25 0.97
CA GLY A 259 14.77 -9.85 1.59
C GLY A 259 14.40 -8.39 1.32
N LEU A 260 14.46 -7.96 0.06
CA LEU A 260 14.23 -6.59 -0.40
C LEU A 260 12.75 -6.34 -0.73
N VAL A 261 12.34 -5.08 -0.81
CA VAL A 261 11.04 -4.72 -1.43
C VAL A 261 11.03 -5.13 -2.90
N GLY A 262 12.05 -4.70 -3.64
CA GLY A 262 12.23 -4.97 -5.06
C GLY A 262 13.69 -4.83 -5.43
N SER A 263 14.07 -5.29 -6.62
CA SER A 263 15.44 -5.17 -7.11
C SER A 263 15.48 -4.75 -8.58
N PRO A 264 16.44 -3.89 -8.98
CA PRO A 264 16.69 -3.62 -10.40
C PRO A 264 17.10 -4.88 -11.19
N GLY A 265 17.47 -5.96 -10.51
CA GLY A 265 17.79 -7.26 -11.11
C GLY A 265 16.62 -8.24 -11.18
N TRP A 266 15.41 -7.88 -10.74
CA TRP A 266 14.25 -8.76 -10.80
C TRP A 266 13.41 -8.46 -12.04
N ILE A 267 13.35 -9.40 -12.98
CA ILE A 267 12.60 -9.23 -14.23
C ILE A 267 11.30 -10.02 -14.11
N ALA A 268 10.18 -9.33 -13.89
CA ALA A 268 8.86 -9.96 -13.83
C ALA A 268 8.44 -10.43 -15.23
N PHE A 269 8.16 -11.72 -15.36
CA PHE A 269 7.87 -12.36 -16.65
C PHE A 269 6.55 -13.13 -16.69
N GLY A 270 5.86 -13.29 -15.56
CA GLY A 270 4.55 -13.91 -15.52
C GLY A 270 3.86 -13.74 -14.18
N ASP A 271 2.70 -14.37 -14.04
CA ASP A 271 1.98 -14.47 -12.78
C ASP A 271 1.37 -15.86 -12.57
N ASN A 272 0.82 -16.11 -11.38
CA ASN A 272 0.18 -17.38 -11.03
C ASN A 272 -1.34 -17.38 -11.22
N GLY A 273 -1.92 -16.37 -11.88
CA GLY A 273 -3.37 -16.16 -12.00
C GLY A 273 -4.05 -15.67 -10.71
N GLY A 274 -3.31 -15.59 -9.59
CA GLY A 274 -3.78 -15.15 -8.27
C GLY A 274 -3.30 -13.75 -7.87
N GLY A 275 -2.57 -13.06 -8.75
CA GLY A 275 -2.00 -11.73 -8.50
C GLY A 275 -0.52 -11.73 -8.14
N ASP A 276 0.06 -12.88 -7.76
CA ASP A 276 1.49 -12.99 -7.46
C ASP A 276 2.31 -12.97 -8.74
N ARG A 277 3.47 -12.32 -8.69
CA ARG A 277 4.33 -12.13 -9.88
C ARG A 277 5.50 -13.09 -9.84
N LEU A 278 5.79 -13.74 -10.95
CA LEU A 278 7.01 -14.53 -11.12
C LEU A 278 8.07 -13.66 -11.77
N ALA A 279 9.28 -13.69 -11.20
CA ALA A 279 10.42 -12.93 -11.69
C ALA A 279 11.67 -13.79 -11.81
N VAL A 280 12.52 -13.44 -12.79
CA VAL A 280 13.89 -13.95 -12.85
C VAL A 280 14.78 -13.06 -12.00
N ASP A 281 15.52 -13.65 -11.07
CA ASP A 281 16.36 -12.93 -10.11
C ASP A 281 17.84 -12.89 -10.56
N LEU A 282 18.31 -11.70 -10.93
CA LEU A 282 19.70 -11.43 -11.31
C LEU A 282 20.54 -10.86 -10.16
N THR A 283 19.95 -10.71 -8.98
CA THR A 283 20.57 -10.17 -7.77
C THR A 283 20.28 -11.08 -6.58
N PRO A 284 20.69 -12.36 -6.66
CA PRO A 284 20.32 -13.35 -5.65
C PRO A 284 20.92 -13.02 -4.29
N GLY A 285 20.40 -13.71 -3.26
CA GLY A 285 20.99 -13.71 -1.93
C GLY A 285 22.33 -14.46 -1.89
N PRO A 286 23.04 -14.45 -0.74
CA PRO A 286 24.37 -15.04 -0.61
C PRO A 286 24.47 -16.53 -0.95
N ARG A 287 23.35 -17.25 -0.95
CA ARG A 287 23.25 -18.68 -1.27
C ARG A 287 22.45 -18.98 -2.54
N GLY A 288 22.02 -17.95 -3.27
CA GLY A 288 21.20 -18.11 -4.46
C GLY A 288 22.00 -18.22 -5.75
N HIS A 289 21.26 -18.36 -6.85
CA HIS A 289 21.78 -18.50 -8.20
C HIS A 289 21.31 -17.36 -9.09
N VAL A 290 22.20 -16.89 -9.98
CA VAL A 290 21.82 -15.87 -10.97
C VAL A 290 20.87 -16.51 -11.98
N GLY A 291 19.69 -15.93 -12.16
CA GLY A 291 18.66 -16.46 -13.06
C GLY A 291 17.68 -17.43 -12.38
N GLN A 292 17.73 -17.58 -11.06
CA GLN A 292 16.73 -18.33 -10.31
C GLN A 292 15.34 -17.69 -10.44
N ILE A 293 14.29 -18.47 -10.25
CA ILE A 293 12.90 -18.02 -10.37
C ILE A 293 12.33 -17.76 -8.97
N ILE A 294 11.82 -16.55 -8.78
CA ILE A 294 11.21 -16.10 -7.53
C ILE A 294 9.75 -15.72 -7.73
N MET A 295 8.97 -15.79 -6.65
CA MET A 295 7.60 -15.32 -6.57
C MET A 295 7.51 -14.11 -5.65
N LEU A 296 6.94 -13.03 -6.16
CA LEU A 296 6.62 -11.82 -5.43
C LEU A 296 5.15 -11.90 -5.05
N SER A 297 4.88 -12.08 -3.76
CA SER A 297 3.51 -12.08 -3.25
C SER A 297 2.85 -10.72 -3.46
N HIS A 298 1.58 -10.73 -3.85
CA HIS A 298 0.75 -9.51 -3.90
C HIS A 298 0.24 -9.05 -2.53
N GLU A 299 0.28 -9.94 -1.53
CA GLU A 299 -0.14 -9.67 -0.15
C GLU A 299 1.03 -9.18 0.72
N GLU A 300 2.23 -9.67 0.45
CA GLU A 300 3.44 -9.18 1.11
C GLU A 300 4.01 -7.96 0.38
N THR A 301 4.59 -7.01 1.13
CA THR A 301 5.18 -5.80 0.55
C THR A 301 6.72 -5.88 0.47
N THR A 302 7.32 -6.87 1.13
CA THR A 302 8.75 -7.13 1.17
C THR A 302 9.03 -8.61 0.87
N GLY A 303 10.25 -8.91 0.45
CA GLY A 303 10.71 -10.27 0.17
C GLY A 303 10.16 -10.88 -1.12
N ALA A 304 10.67 -12.06 -1.42
CA ALA A 304 10.19 -12.95 -2.47
C ALA A 304 10.52 -14.41 -2.10
N GLU A 305 9.71 -15.35 -2.56
CA GLU A 305 9.90 -16.78 -2.35
C GLU A 305 10.69 -17.40 -3.51
N LEU A 306 11.66 -18.28 -3.24
CA LEU A 306 12.32 -19.05 -4.29
C LEU A 306 11.41 -20.16 -4.79
N LEU A 307 11.06 -20.15 -6.08
CA LEU A 307 10.30 -21.22 -6.72
C LEU A 307 11.21 -22.30 -7.31
N ALA A 308 12.21 -21.89 -8.10
CA ALA A 308 13.11 -22.80 -8.80
C ALA A 308 14.53 -22.23 -8.91
N ASP A 309 15.53 -23.11 -8.93
CA ASP A 309 16.93 -22.69 -9.06
C ASP A 309 17.27 -22.20 -10.49
N SER A 310 16.42 -22.53 -11.47
CA SER A 310 16.51 -22.08 -12.87
C SER A 310 15.13 -22.12 -13.56
N LEU A 311 15.01 -21.48 -14.72
CA LEU A 311 13.79 -21.57 -15.54
C LEU A 311 13.58 -22.98 -16.10
N THR A 312 14.68 -23.69 -16.40
CA THR A 312 14.64 -25.11 -16.76
C THR A 312 13.96 -25.95 -15.68
N ASP A 313 14.31 -25.75 -14.41
CA ASP A 313 13.70 -26.50 -13.31
C ASP A 313 12.23 -26.14 -13.09
N LEU A 314 11.85 -24.87 -13.26
CA LEU A 314 10.44 -24.43 -13.22
C LEU A 314 9.61 -25.20 -14.26
N VAL A 315 10.04 -25.19 -15.53
CA VAL A 315 9.32 -25.88 -16.62
C VAL A 315 9.27 -27.40 -16.39
N LEU A 316 10.32 -27.98 -15.81
CA LEU A 316 10.36 -29.41 -15.53
C LEU A 316 9.62 -29.80 -14.23
N ASP A 317 8.98 -28.86 -13.55
CA ASP A 317 8.30 -29.04 -12.26
C ASP A 317 9.21 -29.73 -11.23
N ARG A 318 10.46 -29.24 -11.17
CA ARG A 318 11.46 -29.73 -10.22
C ARG A 318 11.47 -28.81 -9.01
N PRO A 319 11.16 -29.33 -7.81
CA PRO A 319 11.17 -28.51 -6.61
C PRO A 319 12.58 -27.99 -6.33
N SER A 320 12.69 -26.70 -6.04
CA SER A 320 13.92 -26.14 -5.49
C SER A 320 14.27 -26.86 -4.18
N GLY A 321 15.55 -27.20 -4.00
CA GLY A 321 16.01 -27.92 -2.81
C GLY A 321 15.96 -27.08 -1.52
N HIS A 322 15.65 -25.80 -1.64
CA HIS A 322 15.65 -24.84 -0.56
C HIS A 322 14.28 -24.81 0.15
N ARG A 323 14.06 -25.73 1.08
CA ARG A 323 12.97 -25.57 2.06
C ARG A 323 13.28 -24.33 2.90
N GLY A 324 12.32 -23.39 2.94
CA GLY A 324 12.40 -22.09 3.60
C GLY A 324 13.34 -22.04 4.80
N GLY A 325 14.20 -21.03 4.79
CA GLY A 325 15.25 -20.82 5.79
C GLY A 325 14.73 -21.03 7.21
N ARG A 326 15.56 -21.64 8.06
CA ARG A 326 15.25 -21.70 9.49
C ARG A 326 15.05 -20.26 9.97
N ARG A 327 13.94 -20.01 10.66
CA ARG A 327 13.72 -18.76 11.38
C ARG A 327 14.93 -18.56 12.29
N HIS A 328 15.82 -17.63 11.94
CA HIS A 328 16.98 -17.35 12.76
C HIS A 328 16.50 -16.89 14.13
N ASP A 329 17.15 -17.35 15.21
CA ASP A 329 16.85 -16.98 16.60
C ASP A 329 17.13 -15.49 16.92
N GLN A 330 17.29 -14.64 15.90
CA GLN A 330 17.51 -13.22 16.10
C GLN A 330 16.19 -12.52 16.44
N PRO A 331 16.21 -11.58 17.40
CA PRO A 331 15.06 -10.73 17.66
C PRO A 331 14.61 -10.00 16.38
N PRO A 332 13.30 -9.90 16.12
CA PRO A 332 12.80 -9.30 14.88
C PRO A 332 13.11 -7.80 14.83
N ALA A 333 13.49 -7.29 13.66
CA ALA A 333 13.70 -5.86 13.44
C ALA A 333 12.43 -5.02 13.64
N VAL A 334 11.25 -5.65 13.58
CA VAL A 334 9.94 -5.06 13.85
C VAL A 334 9.39 -5.64 15.15
N ALA A 335 9.12 -4.79 16.14
CA ALA A 335 8.58 -5.19 17.42
C ALA A 335 7.23 -4.53 17.69
N HIS A 336 6.27 -5.36 18.11
CA HIS A 336 4.98 -4.90 18.62
C HIS A 336 4.90 -5.14 20.12
N VAL A 337 4.67 -4.07 20.88
CA VAL A 337 4.45 -4.09 22.33
C VAL A 337 2.99 -3.76 22.59
N ASN A 338 2.23 -4.73 23.10
CA ASN A 338 0.79 -4.60 23.33
C ASN A 338 0.21 -5.77 24.15
N ILE A 339 -1.11 -5.76 24.37
CA ILE A 339 -1.85 -6.83 25.07
C ILE A 339 -1.79 -8.23 24.42
N ARG A 340 -1.31 -8.40 23.18
CA ARG A 340 -1.19 -9.69 22.48
C ARG A 340 0.24 -10.15 22.16
N SER A 341 1.22 -9.26 22.22
CA SER A 341 2.61 -9.52 21.85
C SER A 341 3.57 -9.29 23.05
N LEU A 342 4.72 -8.65 22.82
CA LEU A 342 5.67 -8.24 23.87
C LEU A 342 4.98 -7.34 24.90
N LYS A 343 5.40 -7.48 26.16
CA LYS A 343 4.80 -6.80 27.32
C LYS A 343 5.61 -5.63 27.86
N SER A 344 6.74 -5.33 27.23
CA SER A 344 7.64 -4.27 27.67
C SER A 344 8.49 -3.77 26.51
N VAL A 345 8.90 -2.51 26.58
CA VAL A 345 9.82 -1.89 25.60
C VAL A 345 11.22 -2.45 25.78
N GLU A 346 11.60 -2.81 26.99
CA GLU A 346 12.86 -3.48 27.33
C GLU A 346 13.02 -4.82 26.59
N ALA A 347 11.95 -5.60 26.47
CA ALA A 347 11.99 -6.87 25.74
C ALA A 347 12.14 -6.69 24.22
N ALA A 348 11.78 -5.52 23.69
CA ALA A 348 11.96 -5.16 22.29
C ALA A 348 13.35 -4.56 22.00
N ALA A 349 14.09 -4.11 23.02
CA ALA A 349 15.31 -3.35 22.84
C ALA A 349 16.50 -4.24 22.42
N HIS A 350 16.93 -4.10 21.16
CA HIS A 350 18.19 -4.66 20.66
C HIS A 350 18.77 -3.79 19.52
N PRO A 351 20.08 -3.89 19.21
CA PRO A 351 20.73 -3.02 18.21
C PRO A 351 20.17 -3.13 16.77
N GLY A 352 19.44 -4.21 16.49
CA GLY A 352 18.81 -4.48 15.19
C GLY A 352 17.37 -3.99 15.08
N LEU A 353 16.79 -3.40 16.13
CA LEU A 353 15.42 -2.92 16.12
C LEU A 353 15.31 -1.70 15.19
N GLU A 354 14.42 -1.78 14.22
CA GLU A 354 14.11 -0.71 13.26
C GLU A 354 12.76 -0.04 13.52
N VAL A 355 11.77 -0.83 13.92
CA VAL A 355 10.38 -0.40 14.07
C VAL A 355 9.86 -0.81 15.44
N LEU A 356 9.41 0.17 16.22
CA LEU A 356 8.71 -0.05 17.47
C LEU A 356 7.26 0.41 17.36
N SER A 357 6.31 -0.51 17.56
CA SER A 357 4.89 -0.21 17.58
C SER A 357 4.29 -0.51 18.95
N LEU A 358 3.86 0.54 19.65
CA LEU A 358 3.14 0.45 20.91
C LEU A 358 1.64 0.42 20.60
N GLY A 359 1.04 -0.75 20.71
CA GLY A 359 -0.39 -0.94 20.48
C GLY A 359 -1.22 -0.78 21.76
N VAL A 360 -2.49 -1.16 21.69
CA VAL A 360 -3.43 -1.15 22.82
C VAL A 360 -2.79 -1.74 24.08
N TRP A 361 -2.93 -0.99 25.19
CA TRP A 361 -2.35 -1.31 26.48
C TRP A 361 -3.31 -0.90 27.60
N ASP A 362 -3.46 -1.78 28.59
CA ASP A 362 -4.41 -1.60 29.70
C ASP A 362 -3.71 -1.32 31.04
N ASP A 363 -2.38 -1.24 31.06
CA ASP A 363 -1.57 -1.04 32.27
C ASP A 363 -0.80 0.29 32.20
N ALA A 364 0.17 0.50 33.08
CA ALA A 364 1.00 1.70 33.12
C ALA A 364 1.62 2.02 31.73
N PRO A 365 1.60 3.29 31.31
CA PRO A 365 2.22 3.72 30.06
C PRO A 365 3.72 3.40 30.00
N PHE A 366 4.24 3.23 28.79
CA PHE A 366 5.62 2.83 28.53
C PHE A 366 6.59 4.02 28.55
N SER A 367 7.78 3.79 29.09
CA SER A 367 8.95 4.65 28.86
C SER A 367 9.72 4.16 27.63
N LEU A 368 10.22 5.11 26.85
CA LEU A 368 11.09 4.89 25.70
C LEU A 368 12.57 4.82 26.10
N ALA A 369 12.92 5.03 27.38
CA ALA A 369 14.29 4.96 27.88
C ALA A 369 15.08 3.72 27.42
N PRO A 370 14.52 2.49 27.34
CA PRO A 370 15.26 1.30 26.93
C PRO A 370 15.71 1.30 25.46
N VAL A 371 15.04 2.09 24.61
CA VAL A 371 15.30 2.15 23.16
C VAL A 371 16.04 3.43 22.74
N VAL A 372 16.41 4.28 23.70
CA VAL A 372 17.24 5.46 23.45
C VAL A 372 18.63 5.04 22.97
N GLY A 373 19.08 5.66 21.88
CA GLY A 373 20.41 5.41 21.31
C GLY A 373 20.52 4.13 20.48
N LEU A 374 19.40 3.43 20.22
CA LEU A 374 19.42 2.32 19.26
C LEU A 374 19.75 2.84 17.86
N PRO A 375 20.75 2.25 17.17
CA PRO A 375 21.33 2.84 15.97
C PRO A 375 20.43 2.71 14.73
N ARG A 376 19.47 1.79 14.75
CA ARG A 376 18.61 1.47 13.61
C ARG A 376 17.14 1.86 13.82
N LEU A 377 16.76 2.30 15.03
CA LEU A 377 15.37 2.65 15.30
C LEU A 377 14.97 3.89 14.50
N ARG A 378 14.12 3.68 13.51
CA ARG A 378 13.68 4.69 12.53
C ARG A 378 12.18 4.93 12.54
N THR A 379 11.40 3.99 13.05
CA THR A 379 9.94 4.12 13.16
C THR A 379 9.49 3.94 14.60
N LEU A 380 8.70 4.88 15.08
CA LEU A 380 7.94 4.75 16.32
C LEU A 380 6.46 5.00 16.02
N THR A 381 5.60 4.06 16.41
CA THR A 381 4.17 4.31 16.49
C THR A 381 3.67 4.06 17.90
N ALA A 382 2.81 4.95 18.38
CA ALA A 382 2.24 4.83 19.72
C ALA A 382 0.74 5.09 19.71
N TYR A 383 -0.01 4.07 20.13
CA TYR A 383 -1.43 4.17 20.38
C TYR A 383 -1.70 5.26 21.44
N PRO A 384 -2.75 6.09 21.28
CA PRO A 384 -3.05 7.18 22.22
C PRO A 384 -3.04 6.73 23.69
N GLY A 385 -2.33 7.45 24.55
CA GLY A 385 -2.21 7.17 25.99
C GLY A 385 -1.19 6.10 26.38
N THR A 386 -0.44 5.52 25.44
CA THR A 386 0.54 4.46 25.75
C THR A 386 1.92 4.96 26.14
N LEU A 387 2.22 6.23 25.95
CA LEU A 387 3.51 6.84 26.32
C LEU A 387 3.43 7.48 27.71
N ALA A 388 4.41 7.17 28.57
CA ALA A 388 4.54 7.78 29.88
C ALA A 388 4.94 9.27 29.79
N ASP A 389 5.84 9.59 28.86
CA ASP A 389 6.26 10.96 28.55
C ASP A 389 6.58 11.09 27.05
N PRO A 390 5.72 11.78 26.27
CA PRO A 390 5.98 12.03 24.84
C PRO A 390 7.30 12.75 24.56
N LEU A 391 7.83 13.54 25.51
CA LEU A 391 9.08 14.27 25.31
C LEU A 391 10.31 13.35 25.25
N GLU A 392 10.20 12.09 25.68
CA GLU A 392 11.28 11.10 25.52
C GLU A 392 11.62 10.83 24.05
N ILE A 393 10.68 11.08 23.13
CA ILE A 393 10.88 10.95 21.68
C ILE A 393 12.03 11.83 21.18
N THR A 394 12.30 12.97 21.83
CA THR A 394 13.43 13.85 21.48
C THR A 394 14.79 13.18 21.60
N LYS A 395 14.89 12.10 22.38
CA LYS A 395 16.10 11.31 22.56
C LYS A 395 16.29 10.26 21.46
N LEU A 396 15.28 10.03 20.61
CA LEU A 396 15.30 9.11 19.48
C LEU A 396 15.71 9.87 18.22
N THR A 397 17.01 9.97 17.97
CA THR A 397 17.57 10.84 16.92
C THR A 397 17.50 10.25 15.51
N GLY A 398 17.15 8.97 15.37
CA GLY A 398 17.14 8.24 14.11
C GLY A 398 15.78 8.15 13.41
N LEU A 399 14.73 8.74 13.98
CA LEU A 399 13.36 8.58 13.48
C LEU A 399 13.17 9.21 12.10
N GLU A 400 12.70 8.40 11.14
CA GLU A 400 12.23 8.79 9.81
C GLU A 400 10.70 8.89 9.77
N PHE A 401 9.99 8.07 10.55
CA PHE A 401 8.54 8.06 10.64
C PHE A 401 8.09 8.07 12.10
N LEU A 402 7.08 8.88 12.39
CA LEU A 402 6.47 8.98 13.71
C LEU A 402 4.96 9.03 13.57
N GLU A 403 4.29 8.13 14.27
CA GLU A 403 2.84 8.10 14.34
C GLU A 403 2.39 8.13 15.80
N LEU A 404 1.57 9.11 16.17
CA LEU A 404 1.13 9.32 17.54
C LEU A 404 -0.34 9.72 17.61
N GLY A 405 -0.92 9.58 18.80
CA GLY A 405 -2.21 10.16 19.14
C GLY A 405 -2.19 11.70 19.11
N PRO A 406 -3.38 12.34 18.97
CA PRO A 406 -3.48 13.79 18.88
C PRO A 406 -2.93 14.53 20.12
N GLN A 407 -3.09 13.95 21.30
CA GLN A 407 -2.64 14.53 22.57
C GLN A 407 -1.12 14.49 22.68
N GLU A 408 -0.49 13.38 22.32
CA GLU A 408 0.96 13.23 22.33
C GLU A 408 1.63 14.17 21.31
N TRP A 409 1.03 14.32 20.12
CA TRP A 409 1.48 15.32 19.15
C TRP A 409 1.38 16.74 19.69
N ARG A 410 0.30 17.08 20.40
CA ARG A 410 0.13 18.41 21.01
C ARG A 410 1.23 18.71 22.02
N VAL A 411 1.59 17.73 22.86
CA VAL A 411 2.71 17.85 23.81
C VAL A 411 4.03 18.17 23.09
N LEU A 412 4.32 17.48 21.98
CA LEU A 412 5.54 17.74 21.20
C LEU A 412 5.52 19.11 20.52
N LEU A 413 4.40 19.53 19.94
CA LEU A 413 4.25 20.83 19.26
C LEU A 413 4.39 21.98 20.24
N ASP A 414 3.69 21.93 21.37
CA ASP A 414 3.69 22.98 22.39
C ASP A 414 5.08 23.16 23.03
N ALA A 415 5.85 22.07 23.13
CA ALA A 415 7.23 22.08 23.62
C ALA A 415 8.27 22.45 22.53
N GLY A 416 7.87 22.60 21.26
CA GLY A 416 8.81 22.79 20.15
C GLY A 416 9.74 21.60 19.94
N ALA A 417 9.29 20.40 20.32
CA ALA A 417 10.08 19.18 20.48
C ALA A 417 9.88 18.16 19.34
N VAL A 418 9.18 18.54 18.27
CA VAL A 418 8.98 17.66 17.10
C VAL A 418 10.33 17.33 16.44
N PRO A 419 10.72 16.04 16.30
CA PRO A 419 12.00 15.67 15.71
C PRO A 419 12.12 16.14 14.25
N ARG A 420 13.21 16.85 13.94
CA ARG A 420 13.45 17.41 12.59
C ARG A 420 14.04 16.41 11.59
N SER A 421 14.36 15.20 12.03
CA SER A 421 14.79 14.09 11.18
C SER A 421 13.65 13.41 10.43
N LEU A 422 12.40 13.67 10.81
CA LEU A 422 11.23 13.01 10.24
C LEU A 422 11.09 13.32 8.74
N LEU A 423 10.85 12.26 7.98
CA LEU A 423 10.54 12.29 6.56
C LEU A 423 9.02 12.29 6.34
N ALA A 424 8.30 11.55 7.19
CA ALA A 424 6.85 11.55 7.24
C ALA A 424 6.35 11.42 8.68
N ALA A 425 5.09 11.79 8.90
CA ALA A 425 4.42 11.66 10.19
C ALA A 425 2.95 11.29 9.98
N ALA A 426 2.30 10.69 10.97
CA ALA A 426 0.87 10.43 10.92
C ALA A 426 0.21 10.65 12.28
N VAL A 427 -1.10 10.90 12.27
CA VAL A 427 -1.90 11.07 13.48
C VAL A 427 -2.79 9.86 13.63
N THR A 428 -2.50 9.02 14.62
CA THR A 428 -3.32 7.86 14.94
C THR A 428 -4.61 8.32 15.60
N VAL A 429 -5.75 8.02 14.97
CA VAL A 429 -7.08 8.36 15.51
C VAL A 429 -7.88 7.09 15.73
N HIS A 430 -8.54 6.98 16.89
CA HIS A 430 -9.34 5.81 17.25
C HIS A 430 -10.79 6.20 17.57
N GLY A 431 -11.74 5.59 16.86
CA GLY A 431 -13.16 5.90 16.98
C GLY A 431 -13.59 7.12 16.16
N ASP A 432 -14.81 7.60 16.39
CA ASP A 432 -15.46 8.65 15.58
C ASP A 432 -15.05 10.07 16.01
N HIS A 433 -13.74 10.34 16.06
CA HIS A 433 -13.27 11.70 16.32
C HIS A 433 -13.62 12.64 15.16
N ASP A 434 -13.89 13.89 15.49
CA ASP A 434 -14.06 14.94 14.48
C ASP A 434 -12.76 15.08 13.67
N PRO A 435 -12.78 14.99 12.33
CA PRO A 435 -11.60 15.20 11.50
C PRO A 435 -11.04 16.63 11.57
N LEU A 436 -11.84 17.64 11.93
CA LEU A 436 -11.39 19.04 11.90
C LEU A 436 -10.21 19.33 12.84
N PRO A 437 -10.24 18.94 14.14
CA PRO A 437 -9.06 19.03 15.00
C PRO A 437 -7.83 18.30 14.47
N ILE A 438 -8.02 17.15 13.82
CA ILE A 438 -6.95 16.33 13.27
C ILE A 438 -6.30 17.01 12.08
N VAL A 439 -7.10 17.60 11.19
CA VAL A 439 -6.62 18.41 10.07
C VAL A 439 -5.88 19.66 10.54
N ALA A 440 -6.37 20.33 11.58
CA ALA A 440 -5.67 21.47 12.17
C ALA A 440 -4.28 21.07 12.69
N LEU A 441 -4.22 19.96 13.44
CA LEU A 441 -2.96 19.38 13.93
C LEU A 441 -2.01 19.00 12.78
N ALA A 442 -2.53 18.35 11.73
CA ALA A 442 -1.76 18.00 10.54
C ALA A 442 -1.20 19.25 9.83
N ASN A 443 -2.00 20.32 9.70
CA ASN A 443 -1.56 21.57 9.09
C ASN A 443 -0.48 22.29 9.91
N GLU A 444 -0.50 22.18 11.24
CA GLU A 444 0.59 22.66 12.10
C GLU A 444 1.88 21.87 11.85
N LEU A 445 1.80 20.54 11.76
CA LEU A 445 2.95 19.69 11.43
C LEU A 445 3.52 20.00 10.03
N LEU A 446 2.66 20.13 9.02
CA LEU A 446 3.07 20.49 7.66
C LEU A 446 3.74 21.87 7.61
N ALA A 447 3.22 22.85 8.38
CA ALA A 447 3.80 24.19 8.45
C ALA A 447 5.22 24.19 9.03
N LEU A 448 5.55 23.25 9.93
CA LEU A 448 6.92 23.16 10.45
C LEU A 448 7.96 22.86 9.34
N TRP A 449 7.54 22.27 8.21
CA TRP A 449 8.37 21.97 7.03
C TRP A 449 8.02 22.79 5.79
N ASP A 450 7.23 23.86 5.95
CA ASP A 450 6.73 24.69 4.83
C ASP A 450 6.02 23.86 3.73
N ARG A 451 5.33 22.79 4.12
CA ARG A 451 4.61 21.90 3.19
C ARG A 451 3.21 22.41 2.89
N PRO A 452 2.66 22.14 1.69
CA PRO A 452 1.28 22.47 1.35
C PRO A 452 0.27 21.91 2.34
N GLN A 453 -0.56 22.80 2.90
CA GLN A 453 -1.58 22.46 3.89
C GLN A 453 -2.86 21.89 3.25
N ILE A 454 -3.62 21.13 4.04
CA ILE A 454 -4.97 20.68 3.71
C ILE A 454 -5.90 21.89 3.72
N ILE A 455 -6.45 22.24 2.57
CA ILE A 455 -7.37 23.37 2.41
C ILE A 455 -8.78 22.94 2.79
N GLN A 456 -9.44 23.74 3.61
CA GLN A 456 -10.83 23.53 3.98
C GLN A 456 -11.75 24.45 3.18
N THR A 457 -12.68 23.89 2.40
CA THR A 457 -13.72 24.65 1.69
C THR A 457 -15.05 24.49 2.42
N VAL A 458 -15.73 25.60 2.72
CA VAL A 458 -17.03 25.58 3.40
C VAL A 458 -18.15 25.88 2.41
N LEU A 459 -19.14 25.00 2.38
CA LEU A 459 -20.36 25.10 1.59
C LEU A 459 -21.55 25.19 2.56
N GLU A 460 -22.38 26.21 2.40
CA GLU A 460 -23.58 26.41 3.20
C GLU A 460 -24.83 26.24 2.34
N GLY A 461 -25.90 25.71 2.94
CA GLY A 461 -27.22 25.70 2.32
C GLY A 461 -28.29 25.10 3.23
N ASP A 462 -29.41 24.71 2.64
CA ASP A 462 -30.59 24.28 3.37
C ASP A 462 -31.24 23.07 2.69
N LEU A 463 -31.40 21.98 3.43
CA LEU A 463 -32.02 20.73 2.98
C LEU A 463 -33.52 20.66 3.30
N GLY A 464 -34.09 21.73 3.87
CA GLY A 464 -35.45 21.79 4.42
C GLY A 464 -35.59 21.01 5.72
N PRO A 465 -36.68 21.21 6.48
CA PRO A 465 -36.91 20.49 7.73
C PRO A 465 -37.08 18.98 7.51
N LEU A 466 -36.74 18.19 8.53
CA LEU A 466 -37.08 16.76 8.59
C LEU A 466 -38.62 16.63 8.55
N SER A 467 -39.13 15.83 7.62
CA SER A 467 -40.57 15.57 7.44
C SER A 467 -41.06 14.45 8.33
#